data_AF-A0A8J8A795-F1
#
_entry.id   AF-A0A8J8A795-F1
#
_cell.length_a   1.000
_cell.length_b   1.000
_cell.length_c   1.000
_cell.angle_alpha   90.00
_cell.angle_beta   90.00
_cell.angle_gamma   90.00
#
_symmetry.space_group_name_H-M   'P 1'
#
loop_
_entity.id
_entity.type
_entity.pdbx_description
1 polymer ?
#
loop_
_entity_poly.entity_id
_entity_poly.type
_entity_poly.pdbx_seq_one_letter_code
_entity_poly.pdbx_strand_id
1 'polypeptide(L)'
;MILDVDYITEDGKPVIRIFKKEKGEFKIEYDRDFEPYIYALLKDDSAIEEVKKITAERHGKVVKVKRAEKVNKKFLGRPVEVWK
;
A
#
# COMPACT_ATOMS: atom_id res chain seq x y z
N MET A 1 17.39 9.86 -14.44
CA MET A 1 16.17 10.54 -13.95
C MET A 1 14.99 9.61 -14.08
N ILE A 2 14.07 9.64 -13.12
CA ILE A 2 12.75 9.00 -13.28
C ILE A 2 11.93 9.88 -14.21
N LEU A 3 11.29 9.25 -15.18
CA LEU A 3 10.42 9.91 -16.16
C LEU A 3 8.95 9.77 -15.77
N ASP A 4 8.55 8.54 -15.43
CA ASP A 4 7.18 8.18 -15.11
C ASP A 4 7.16 6.91 -14.24
N VAL A 5 6.03 6.66 -13.58
CA VAL A 5 5.79 5.47 -12.76
C VAL A 5 4.36 5.00 -12.95
N ASP A 6 4.20 3.74 -13.31
CA ASP A 6 2.90 3.07 -13.32
C ASP A 6 2.98 1.70 -12.65
N TYR A 7 1.92 0.89 -12.78
CA TYR A 7 1.96 -0.50 -12.36
C TYR A 7 1.18 -1.39 -13.33
N ILE A 8 1.61 -2.64 -13.41
CA ILE A 8 0.87 -3.73 -14.07
C ILE A 8 0.41 -4.74 -13.03
N THR A 9 -0.51 -5.62 -13.43
CA THR A 9 -0.91 -6.76 -12.61
C THR A 9 -0.33 -8.04 -13.20
N GLU A 10 0.50 -8.74 -12.44
CA GLU A 10 1.10 -10.04 -12.78
C GLU A 10 0.60 -11.07 -11.76
N ASP A 11 -0.11 -12.11 -12.20
CA ASP A 11 -0.74 -13.12 -11.32
C ASP A 11 -1.61 -12.56 -10.18
N GLY A 12 -2.28 -11.44 -10.44
CA GLY A 12 -3.13 -10.75 -9.45
C GLY A 12 -2.36 -9.92 -8.42
N LYS A 13 -1.03 -9.80 -8.53
CA LYS A 13 -0.17 -8.94 -7.71
C LYS A 13 0.28 -7.71 -8.49
N PRO A 14 0.33 -6.52 -7.87
CA PRO A 14 0.85 -5.32 -8.53
C PRO A 14 2.37 -5.42 -8.70
N VAL A 15 2.87 -4.98 -9.85
CA VAL A 15 4.30 -4.75 -10.11
C VAL A 15 4.47 -3.31 -10.55
N ILE A 16 5.15 -2.51 -9.73
CA ILE A 16 5.45 -1.11 -10.04
C ILE A 16 6.51 -1.08 -11.14
N ARG A 17 6.31 -0.25 -12.17
CA ARG A 17 7.30 -0.02 -13.23
C ARG A 17 7.79 1.42 -13.12
N ILE A 18 9.11 1.59 -13.02
CA ILE A 18 9.75 2.89 -12.92
C ILE A 18 10.50 3.13 -14.22
N PHE A 19 9.98 4.03 -15.05
CA PHE A 19 10.59 4.40 -16.32
C PHE A 19 11.69 5.42 -16.07
N LYS A 20 12.92 5.12 -16.50
CA LYS A 20 14.08 5.96 -16.27
C LYS A 20 14.84 6.27 -17.55
N LYS A 21 15.48 7.44 -17.58
CA LYS A 21 16.56 7.75 -18.52
C LYS A 21 17.86 7.95 -17.74
N GLU A 22 18.84 7.09 -17.97
CA GLU A 22 20.12 7.07 -17.28
C GLU A 22 21.26 7.08 -18.28
N LYS A 23 22.16 8.07 -18.17
CA LYS A 23 23.30 8.24 -19.10
C LYS A 23 22.89 8.21 -20.59
N GLY A 24 21.68 8.72 -20.91
CA GLY A 24 21.13 8.73 -22.26
C GLY A 24 20.31 7.50 -22.65
N GLU A 25 20.42 6.40 -21.89
CA GLU A 25 19.72 5.14 -22.15
C GLU A 25 18.38 5.07 -21.41
N PHE A 26 17.39 4.46 -22.06
CA PHE A 26 16.09 4.17 -21.45
C PHE A 26 16.11 2.83 -20.73
N LYS A 27 15.59 2.79 -19.51
CA LYS A 27 15.49 1.59 -18.66
C LYS A 27 14.16 1.55 -17.95
N ILE A 28 13.71 0.34 -17.60
CA ILE A 28 12.53 0.11 -16.77
C ILE A 28 12.97 -0.74 -15.58
N GLU A 29 12.78 -0.22 -14.38
CA GLU A 29 12.94 -0.99 -13.14
C GLU A 29 11.59 -1.53 -12.67
N TYR A 30 11.62 -2.68 -12.00
CA TYR A 30 10.44 -3.37 -11.51
C TYR A 30 10.53 -3.56 -10.01
N ASP A 31 9.50 -3.12 -9.27
CA ASP A 31 9.34 -3.38 -7.85
C ASP A 31 8.08 -4.24 -7.62
N ARG A 32 8.29 -5.43 -7.05
CA ARG A 32 7.25 -6.43 -6.74
C ARG A 32 6.88 -6.47 -5.25
N ASP A 33 7.60 -5.73 -4.43
CA ASP A 33 7.52 -5.78 -2.97
C ASP A 33 6.66 -4.64 -2.40
N PHE A 34 6.34 -3.63 -3.20
CA PHE A 34 5.42 -2.56 -2.80
C PHE A 34 4.00 -3.08 -2.52
N GLU A 35 3.50 -2.81 -1.32
CA GLU A 35 2.15 -3.20 -0.88
C GLU A 35 1.24 -1.97 -0.77
N PRO A 36 0.03 -1.97 -1.37
CA PRO A 36 -0.95 -0.91 -1.14
C PRO A 36 -1.47 -0.95 0.31
N TYR A 37 -1.73 0.23 0.88
CA TYR A 37 -2.18 0.37 2.28
C TYR A 37 -3.11 1.58 2.45
N ILE A 38 -3.80 1.63 3.59
CA ILE A 38 -4.56 2.79 4.07
C ILE A 38 -4.20 3.04 5.53
N TYR A 39 -4.66 4.13 6.14
CA TYR A 39 -4.56 4.33 7.58
C TYR A 39 -5.96 4.32 8.21
N ALA A 40 -6.09 3.68 9.36
CA ALA A 40 -7.30 3.71 10.17
C ALA A 40 -6.99 4.26 11.56
N LEU A 41 -7.69 5.33 11.96
CA LEU A 41 -7.71 5.82 13.33
C LEU A 41 -8.80 5.08 14.10
N LEU A 42 -8.41 4.32 15.12
CA LEU A 42 -9.33 3.55 15.94
C LEU A 42 -9.63 4.29 17.26
N LYS A 43 -10.81 4.03 17.83
CA LYS A 43 -11.15 4.55 19.17
C LYS A 43 -10.35 3.88 20.28
N ASP A 44 -10.03 2.59 20.09
CA ASP A 44 -9.25 1.76 20.99
C ASP A 44 -8.48 0.72 20.16
N ASP A 45 -7.27 0.38 20.56
CA ASP A 45 -6.41 -0.55 19.83
C ASP A 45 -6.97 -1.98 19.78
N SER A 46 -7.78 -2.40 20.76
CA SER A 46 -8.40 -3.74 20.75
C SER A 46 -9.34 -3.97 19.57
N ALA A 47 -9.87 -2.89 18.97
CA ALA A 47 -10.71 -2.97 17.78
C ALA A 47 -9.94 -3.50 16.54
N ILE A 48 -8.61 -3.53 16.58
CA ILE A 48 -7.80 -3.99 15.44
C ILE A 48 -8.10 -5.46 15.06
N GLU A 49 -8.44 -6.30 16.03
CA GLU A 49 -8.73 -7.71 15.78
C GLU A 49 -10.03 -7.90 15.00
N GLU A 50 -11.01 -7.00 15.15
CA GLU A 50 -12.22 -6.99 14.31
C GLU A 50 -11.95 -6.34 12.95
N VAL A 51 -11.17 -5.26 12.91
CA VAL A 51 -10.81 -4.58 11.65
C VAL A 51 -10.04 -5.52 10.70
N LYS A 52 -9.11 -6.33 11.21
CA LYS A 52 -8.35 -7.31 10.42
C LYS A 52 -9.24 -8.40 9.78
N LYS A 53 -10.45 -8.61 10.30
CA LYS A 53 -11.42 -9.60 9.78
C LYS A 53 -12.33 -9.03 8.70
N ILE A 54 -12.32 -7.71 8.47
CA ILE A 54 -13.14 -7.08 7.42
C ILE A 54 -12.77 -7.68 6.06
N THR A 55 -13.80 -8.07 5.31
CA THR A 55 -13.67 -8.58 3.94
C THR A 55 -14.53 -7.76 2.99
N ALA A 56 -14.16 -7.82 1.71
CA ALA A 56 -14.95 -7.27 0.61
C ALA A 56 -14.90 -8.23 -0.57
N GLU A 57 -15.67 -7.95 -1.62
CA GLU A 57 -15.63 -8.71 -2.87
C GLU A 57 -15.30 -7.79 -4.05
N ARG A 58 -14.43 -8.26 -4.95
CA ARG A 58 -14.14 -7.59 -6.22
C ARG A 58 -13.96 -8.63 -7.32
N HIS A 59 -14.74 -8.54 -8.39
CA HIS A 59 -14.71 -9.46 -9.53
C HIS A 59 -14.82 -10.95 -9.11
N GLY A 60 -15.72 -11.28 -8.18
CA GLY A 60 -15.91 -12.64 -7.69
C GLY A 60 -14.79 -13.17 -6.78
N LYS A 61 -13.83 -12.32 -6.38
CA LYS A 61 -12.75 -12.67 -5.45
C LYS A 61 -12.91 -11.94 -4.13
N VAL A 62 -12.70 -12.66 -3.03
CA VAL A 62 -12.69 -12.09 -1.68
C VAL A 62 -11.41 -11.30 -1.46
N VAL A 63 -11.56 -10.03 -1.07
CA VAL A 63 -10.48 -9.12 -0.66
C VAL A 63 -10.41 -9.10 0.87
N LYS A 64 -9.20 -9.15 1.43
CA LYS A 64 -8.93 -9.19 2.88
C LYS A 64 -7.80 -8.23 3.25
N VAL A 65 -7.75 -7.82 4.51
CA VAL A 65 -6.60 -7.09 5.09
C VAL A 65 -5.40 -8.04 5.16
N LYS A 66 -4.27 -7.68 4.52
CA LYS A 66 -3.07 -8.53 4.47
C LYS A 66 -2.30 -8.54 5.80
N ARG A 67 -2.08 -7.36 6.36
CA ARG A 67 -1.42 -7.13 7.65
C ARG A 67 -1.86 -5.78 8.21
N ALA A 68 -1.64 -5.57 9.51
CA ALA A 68 -1.84 -4.28 10.16
C ALA A 68 -0.61 -3.93 11.02
N GLU A 69 -0.18 -2.68 10.96
CA GLU A 69 1.00 -2.18 11.67
C GLU A 69 0.68 -0.85 12.37
N LYS A 70 0.84 -0.79 13.70
CA LYS A 70 0.62 0.45 14.47
C LYS A 70 1.79 1.41 14.23
N VAL A 71 1.48 2.65 13.83
CA VAL A 71 2.49 3.67 13.51
C VAL A 71 2.12 5.04 14.08
N ASN A 72 3.16 5.82 14.37
CA ASN A 72 3.04 7.21 14.80
C ASN A 72 3.10 8.16 13.59
N LYS A 73 2.18 9.12 13.51
CA LYS A 73 2.10 10.16 12.47
C LYS A 73 1.80 11.52 13.09
N LYS A 74 1.75 12.57 12.25
CA LYS A 74 1.23 13.88 12.61
C LYS A 74 -0.03 14.17 11.82
N PHE A 75 -1.08 14.64 12.50
CA PHE A 75 -2.32 15.09 11.88
C PHE A 75 -2.76 16.39 12.55
N LEU A 76 -3.04 17.43 11.76
CA LEU A 76 -3.34 18.79 12.26
C LEU A 76 -2.26 19.31 13.24
N GLY A 77 -1.00 19.02 12.94
CA GLY A 77 0.16 19.44 13.74
C GLY A 77 0.37 18.65 15.04
N ARG A 78 -0.52 17.71 15.39
CA ARG A 78 -0.45 16.93 16.63
C ARG A 78 -0.03 15.48 16.34
N PRO A 79 0.73 14.83 17.24
CA PRO A 79 0.99 13.39 17.15
C PRO A 79 -0.31 12.58 17.16
N VAL A 80 -0.39 11.53 16.36
CA VAL A 80 -1.51 10.58 16.33
C VAL A 80 -1.00 9.16 16.05
N GLU A 81 -1.55 8.18 16.76
CA GLU A 81 -1.33 6.76 16.49
C GLU A 81 -2.44 6.22 15.58
N VAL A 82 -2.05 5.53 14.51
CA VAL A 82 -2.96 4.92 13.53
C VAL A 82 -2.47 3.54 13.14
N TRP A 83 -3.36 2.71 12.60
CA TRP A 83 -3.03 1.41 12.04
C TRP A 83 -2.89 1.52 10.52
N LYS A 84 -1.74 1.08 10.00
CA LYS A 84 -1.44 0.96 8.57
C LYS A 84 -1.77 -0.44 8.06
#